data_AF-A0A973FCJ0-F1
#
_entry.id   AF-A0A973FCJ0-F1
#
_cell.length_a   1.000
_cell.length_b   1.000
_cell.length_c   1.000
_cell.angle_alpha   90.00
_cell.angle_beta   90.00
_cell.angle_gamma   90.00
#
_symmetry.space_group_name_H-M   'P 1'
#
loop_
_entity.id
_entity.type
_entity.pdbx_description
1 polymer ?
#
loop_
_entity_poly.entity_id
_entity_poly.type
_entity_poly.pdbx_seq_one_letter_code
_entity_poly.pdbx_strand_id
1 'polypeptide(L)'
;VSSQLLGALVQSNLKKNLRGKKVALFLACGSPEPMALTMYLPQLKVHLVRNRILTEKIFAPHQMNDPEVVEEFVEEILEEYEKANRKRSYGSSQLQWDDEAAEMINSMPSFISGKIKATLEQYAQQNGIKVITLEVLDEARSSPMGF
;
A
#
# COMPACT_ATOMS: atom_id res chain seq x y z
N VAL A 1 12.36 3.15 28.62
CA VAL A 1 11.79 2.45 27.44
C VAL A 1 12.28 3.05 26.12
N SER A 2 12.20 4.37 25.91
CA SER A 2 12.69 5.02 24.66
C SER A 2 14.18 4.76 24.33
N SER A 3 15.09 4.81 25.30
CA SER A 3 16.52 4.55 25.09
C SER A 3 16.83 3.12 24.63
N GLN A 4 16.06 2.13 25.09
CA GLN A 4 16.23 0.72 24.71
C GLN A 4 15.66 0.44 23.31
N LEU A 5 14.55 1.08 22.95
CA LEU A 5 13.94 0.93 21.62
C LEU A 5 14.78 1.64 20.55
N LEU A 6 15.33 2.82 20.87
CA LEU A 6 16.31 3.50 20.03
C LEU A 6 17.62 2.71 19.92
N GLY A 7 18.10 2.18 21.05
CA GLY A 7 19.27 1.29 21.09
C GLY A 7 19.07 0.05 20.21
N ALA A 8 17.90 -0.60 20.30
CA ALA A 8 17.55 -1.72 19.44
C ALA A 8 17.42 -1.30 17.97
N LEU A 9 16.84 -0.15 17.64
CA LEU A 9 16.75 0.33 16.25
C LEU A 9 18.12 0.67 15.64
N VAL A 10 19.04 1.18 16.45
CA VAL A 10 20.37 1.64 16.01
C VAL A 10 21.40 0.50 16.03
N GLN A 11 21.35 -0.40 17.01
CA GLN A 11 22.28 -1.52 17.16
C GLN A 11 21.80 -2.83 16.50
N SER A 12 20.51 -2.99 16.21
CA SER A 12 19.97 -4.21 15.60
C SER A 12 19.92 -4.14 14.07
N ASN A 13 19.81 -5.31 13.44
CA ASN A 13 19.49 -5.48 12.03
C ASN A 13 18.09 -4.99 11.64
N LEU A 14 17.29 -4.52 12.60
CA LEU A 14 15.94 -4.03 12.39
C LEU A 14 15.88 -2.92 11.33
N LYS A 15 16.80 -1.94 11.38
CA LYS A 15 16.86 -0.88 10.35
C LYS A 15 17.12 -1.42 8.94
N LYS A 16 17.95 -2.46 8.82
CA LYS A 16 18.23 -3.15 7.55
C LYS A 16 17.01 -3.92 7.06
N ASN A 17 16.34 -4.64 7.95
CA ASN A 17 15.18 -5.48 7.64
C ASN A 17 13.91 -4.67 7.31
N LEU A 18 13.80 -3.46 7.85
CA LEU A 18 12.69 -2.55 7.59
C LEU A 18 12.90 -1.71 6.32
N ARG A 19 14.12 -1.62 5.77
CA ARG A 19 14.42 -0.74 4.64
C ARG A 19 13.50 -1.03 3.43
N GLY A 20 12.77 0.01 2.97
CA GLY A 20 11.88 -0.07 1.81
C GLY A 20 10.54 -0.78 2.08
N LYS A 21 10.27 -1.17 3.33
CA LYS A 21 9.00 -1.77 3.74
C LYS A 21 8.03 -0.71 4.24
N LYS A 22 6.75 -1.05 4.12
CA LYS A 22 5.67 -0.33 4.81
C LYS A 22 5.71 -0.73 6.29
N VAL A 23 5.56 0.24 7.19
CA VAL A 23 5.68 0.02 8.64
C VAL A 23 4.50 0.66 9.34
N ALA A 24 3.85 -0.05 10.25
CA ALA A 24 2.93 0.53 11.23
C ALA A 24 3.70 0.74 12.53
N LEU A 25 3.51 1.89 13.17
CA LEU A 25 4.18 2.22 14.43
C LEU A 25 3.13 2.29 15.54
N PHE A 26 3.40 1.64 16.66
CA PHE A 26 2.63 1.88 17.87
C PHE A 26 3.56 2.13 19.05
N LEU A 27 3.09 2.95 20.00
CA LEU A 27 3.83 3.27 21.20
C LEU A 27 2.96 3.04 22.43
N ALA A 28 3.36 2.09 23.27
CA ALA A 28 2.81 1.91 24.61
C ALA A 28 3.55 2.85 25.56
N CYS A 29 2.86 3.82 26.13
CA CYS A 29 3.47 4.74 27.09
C CYS A 29 2.89 4.55 28.49
N GLY A 30 3.75 4.23 29.47
CA GLY A 30 3.40 4.27 30.90
C GLY A 30 3.35 5.70 31.50
N SER A 31 3.73 6.71 30.72
CA SER A 31 3.78 8.12 31.11
C SER A 31 2.75 8.95 30.32
N PRO A 32 2.46 10.20 30.71
CA PRO A 32 1.42 11.01 30.07
C PRO A 32 1.63 11.15 28.55
N GLU A 33 0.57 10.89 27.77
CA GLU A 33 0.55 10.97 26.28
C GLU A 33 1.23 12.20 25.67
N PRO A 34 1.13 13.43 26.24
CA PRO A 34 1.74 14.61 25.63
C PRO A 34 3.27 14.54 25.55
N MET A 35 3.91 13.84 26.50
CA MET A 35 5.36 13.66 26.49
C MET A 35 5.79 12.66 25.41
N ALA A 36 4.95 11.66 25.14
CA ALA A 36 5.20 10.66 24.11
C ALA A 36 5.10 11.25 22.69
N LEU A 37 4.10 12.10 22.47
CA LEU A 37 3.89 12.82 21.21
C LEU A 37 5.03 13.80 20.89
N THR A 38 5.48 14.55 21.88
CA THR A 38 6.46 15.63 21.65
C THR A 38 7.90 15.16 21.61
N MET A 39 8.26 14.11 22.34
CA MET A 39 9.67 13.69 22.47
C MET A 39 10.00 12.36 21.77
N TYR A 40 9.14 11.35 21.85
CA TYR A 40 9.49 9.99 21.40
C TYR A 40 9.13 9.72 19.95
N LEU A 41 7.96 10.17 19.51
CA LEU A 41 7.51 10.01 18.13
C LEU A 41 8.45 10.67 17.10
N PRO A 42 8.88 11.94 17.29
CA PRO A 42 9.80 12.58 16.36
C PRO A 42 11.12 11.83 16.23
N GLN A 43 11.66 11.30 17.34
CA GLN A 43 12.91 10.54 17.34
C GLN A 43 12.79 9.23 16.54
N LEU A 44 11.68 8.50 16.68
CA LEU A 44 11.43 7.28 15.91
C LEU A 44 11.23 7.58 14.42
N LYS A 45 10.47 8.63 14.11
CA LYS A 45 10.22 9.07 12.73
C LYS A 45 11.52 9.42 12.01
N VAL A 46 12.47 10.10 12.66
CA VAL A 46 13.82 10.40 12.10
C VAL A 46 14.57 9.14 11.65
N HIS A 47 14.44 8.03 12.39
CA HIS A 47 15.10 6.77 12.05
C HIS A 47 14.36 5.97 10.97
N LEU A 48 13.07 6.22 10.81
CA LEU A 48 12.17 5.61 9.84
C LEU A 48 11.90 6.51 8.62
N VAL A 49 12.62 7.61 8.43
CA VAL A 49 12.42 8.57 7.31
C VAL A 49 12.46 7.90 5.93
N ARG A 50 13.23 6.82 5.78
CA ARG A 50 13.33 6.06 4.52
C ARG A 50 12.20 5.05 4.31
N ASN A 51 11.28 4.94 5.26
CA ASN A 51 10.19 3.97 5.28
C ASN A 51 8.86 4.68 5.12
N ARG A 52 7.89 3.98 4.53
CA ARG A 52 6.52 4.48 4.46
C ARG A 52 5.79 4.06 5.74
N ILE A 53 5.60 5.01 6.63
CA ILE A 53 4.79 4.82 7.84
C ILE A 53 3.32 4.82 7.41
N LEU A 54 2.58 3.76 7.72
CA LEU A 54 1.17 3.60 7.33
C LEU A 54 0.23 4.21 8.36
N THR A 55 0.43 3.90 9.64
CA THR A 55 -0.32 4.48 10.75
C THR A 55 0.61 4.61 11.97
N GLU A 56 0.24 5.53 12.86
CA GLU A 56 0.87 5.76 14.15
C GLU A 56 -0.20 5.86 15.25
N LYS A 57 -0.21 4.92 16.21
CA LYS A 57 -1.14 4.97 17.35
C LYS A 57 -0.37 4.92 18.67
N ILE A 58 -0.77 5.77 19.61
CA ILE A 58 -0.28 5.73 21.00
C ILE A 58 -1.37 5.05 21.81
N PHE A 59 -0.96 4.13 22.65
CA PHE A 59 -1.87 3.45 23.56
C PHE A 59 -1.53 3.87 24.99
N ALA A 60 -2.54 4.33 25.71
CA ALA A 60 -2.49 4.50 27.15
C ALA A 60 -2.38 3.11 27.83
N PRO A 61 -1.85 3.02 29.07
CA PRO A 61 -1.63 1.74 29.75
C PRO A 61 -2.90 0.89 29.89
N HIS A 62 -4.07 1.54 29.99
CA HIS A 62 -5.36 0.88 30.14
C HIS A 62 -5.97 0.43 28.81
N GLN A 63 -5.55 1.01 27.67
CA GLN A 63 -6.10 0.70 26.35
C GLN A 63 -5.45 -0.53 25.71
N MET A 64 -4.25 -0.90 26.15
CA MET A 64 -3.55 -2.09 25.65
C MET A 64 -4.24 -3.41 25.98
N ASN A 65 -5.05 -3.41 27.04
CA ASN A 65 -5.79 -4.59 27.47
C ASN A 65 -7.23 -4.60 26.95
N ASP A 66 -7.62 -3.55 26.23
CA ASP A 66 -8.95 -3.42 25.66
C ASP A 66 -8.96 -4.01 24.25
N PRO A 67 -9.66 -5.13 24.00
CA PRO A 67 -9.65 -5.79 22.70
C PRO A 67 -10.30 -4.93 21.61
N GLU A 68 -11.25 -4.05 21.93
CA GLU A 68 -11.92 -3.20 20.95
C GLU A 68 -10.96 -2.15 20.39
N VAL A 69 -10.11 -1.56 21.24
CA VAL A 69 -9.13 -0.54 20.82
C VAL A 69 -8.02 -1.14 19.95
N VAL A 70 -7.66 -2.40 20.21
CA VAL A 70 -6.69 -3.14 19.39
C VAL A 70 -7.31 -3.52 18.05
N GLU A 71 -8.54 -4.01 18.04
CA GLU A 71 -9.27 -4.36 16.83
C GLU A 71 -9.42 -3.16 15.89
N GLU A 72 -9.86 -2.01 16.43
CA GLU A 72 -9.94 -0.74 15.69
C GLU A 72 -8.58 -0.35 15.07
N PHE A 73 -7.48 -0.54 15.79
CA PHE A 73 -6.15 -0.24 15.25
C PHE A 73 -5.72 -1.22 14.16
N VAL A 74 -6.05 -2.50 14.29
CA VAL A 74 -5.76 -3.51 13.27
C VAL A 74 -6.55 -3.21 12.00
N GLU A 75 -7.82 -2.84 12.11
CA GLU A 75 -8.64 -2.40 10.99
C GLU A 75 -8.02 -1.18 10.30
N GLU A 76 -7.60 -0.17 11.07
CA GLU A 76 -6.92 1.02 10.55
C GLU A 76 -5.63 0.67 9.79
N ILE A 77 -4.81 -0.26 10.32
CA ILE A 77 -3.61 -0.76 9.63
C ILE A 77 -3.98 -1.42 8.30
N LEU A 78 -5.00 -2.27 8.29
CA LEU A 78 -5.43 -3.01 7.11
C LEU A 78 -5.93 -2.05 6.03
N GLU A 79 -6.75 -1.07 6.40
CA GLU A 79 -7.22 -0.04 5.47
C GLU A 79 -6.07 0.78 4.87
N GLU A 80 -5.16 1.29 5.68
CA GLU A 80 -4.03 2.09 5.20
C GLU A 80 -3.05 1.24 4.39
N TYR A 81 -2.88 -0.02 4.75
CA TYR A 81 -2.13 -0.97 3.93
C TYR A 81 -2.79 -1.16 2.57
N GLU A 82 -4.10 -1.39 2.52
CA GLU A 82 -4.88 -1.51 1.29
C GLU A 82 -4.81 -0.24 0.45
N LYS A 83 -5.06 0.94 1.01
CA LYS A 83 -4.96 2.23 0.30
C LYS A 83 -3.54 2.43 -0.26
N ALA A 84 -2.52 2.12 0.54
CA ALA A 84 -1.13 2.16 0.10
C ALA A 84 -0.80 1.09 -0.94
N ASN A 85 -1.54 -0.02 -0.98
CA ASN A 85 -1.40 -1.09 -1.96
C ASN A 85 -2.20 -0.83 -3.24
N ARG A 86 -3.39 -0.23 -3.17
CA ARG A 86 -4.19 0.20 -4.32
C ARG A 86 -3.41 1.17 -5.20
N LYS A 87 -2.63 2.09 -4.59
CA LYS A 87 -1.68 2.96 -5.32
C LYS A 87 -0.55 2.22 -6.05
N ARG A 88 -0.28 0.94 -5.73
CA ARG A 88 0.64 0.05 -6.49
C ARG A 88 -0.11 -0.92 -7.39
N SER A 89 -1.29 -1.36 -6.99
CA SER A 89 -2.06 -2.43 -7.64
C SER A 89 -2.90 -1.95 -8.82
N TYR A 90 -3.24 -0.65 -8.86
CA TYR A 90 -3.97 -0.07 -9.98
C TYR A 90 -3.15 -0.11 -11.29
N GLY A 91 -1.84 -0.27 -11.22
CA GLY A 91 -0.97 -0.27 -12.40
C GLY A 91 -0.64 -1.64 -13.02
N SER A 92 -0.96 -2.80 -12.41
CA SER A 92 -0.53 -4.07 -13.03
C SER A 92 -1.10 -5.39 -12.47
N SER A 93 -1.81 -5.44 -11.34
CA SER A 93 -2.12 -6.74 -10.70
C SER A 93 -3.60 -7.00 -10.41
N GLN A 94 -4.51 -6.11 -10.80
CA GLN A 94 -5.95 -6.28 -10.56
C GLN A 94 -6.82 -6.24 -11.81
N LEU A 95 -6.27 -5.96 -12.99
CA LEU A 95 -7.03 -6.15 -14.22
C LEU A 95 -7.04 -7.65 -14.53
N GLN A 96 -8.20 -8.27 -14.31
CA GLN A 96 -8.41 -9.63 -14.77
C GLN A 96 -8.66 -9.58 -16.27
N TRP A 97 -7.85 -10.32 -17.01
CA TRP A 97 -8.02 -10.47 -18.45
C TRP A 97 -8.95 -11.64 -18.68
N ASP A 98 -9.95 -11.44 -19.53
CA ASP A 98 -10.70 -12.56 -20.07
C ASP A 98 -9.78 -13.42 -20.95
N ASP A 99 -9.98 -14.74 -20.94
CA ASP A 99 -9.16 -15.67 -21.72
C ASP A 99 -9.26 -15.36 -23.23
N GLU A 100 -10.45 -14.99 -23.73
CA GLU A 100 -10.66 -14.63 -25.14
C GLU A 100 -9.94 -13.32 -25.51
N ALA A 101 -9.94 -12.35 -24.59
CA ALA A 101 -9.23 -11.08 -24.75
C ALA A 101 -7.71 -11.27 -24.73
N ALA A 102 -7.22 -12.14 -23.84
CA ALA A 102 -5.80 -12.45 -23.70
C ALA A 102 -5.25 -13.20 -24.93
N GLU A 103 -6.00 -14.17 -25.46
CA GLU A 103 -5.62 -14.92 -26.67
C GLU A 103 -5.52 -13.99 -27.89
N MET A 104 -6.47 -13.07 -28.07
CA MET A 104 -6.43 -12.11 -29.18
C MET A 104 -5.16 -11.24 -29.14
N ILE A 105 -4.78 -10.75 -27.97
CA ILE A 105 -3.58 -9.91 -27.81
C ILE A 105 -2.30 -10.73 -27.94
N ASN A 106 -2.26 -11.96 -27.43
CA ASN A 106 -1.11 -12.85 -27.56
C ASN A 106 -0.90 -13.35 -28.99
N SER A 107 -1.96 -13.37 -29.81
CA SER A 107 -1.88 -13.66 -31.25
C SER A 107 -1.23 -12.52 -32.04
N MET A 108 -1.17 -11.31 -31.48
CA MET A 108 -0.55 -10.15 -32.12
C MET A 108 0.97 -10.08 -31.86
N PRO A 109 1.75 -9.47 -32.78
CA PRO A 109 3.17 -9.22 -32.58
C PRO A 109 3.46 -8.45 -31.28
N SER A 110 4.58 -8.78 -30.63
CA SER A 110 5.00 -8.25 -29.31
C SER A 110 5.02 -6.70 -29.21
N PHE A 111 5.28 -6.01 -30.32
CA PHE A 111 5.28 -4.55 -30.38
C PHE A 111 3.87 -3.94 -30.26
N ILE A 112 2.86 -4.64 -30.79
CA ILE A 112 1.46 -4.21 -30.80
C ILE A 112 0.77 -4.65 -29.51
N SER A 113 1.01 -5.88 -29.06
CA SER A 113 0.40 -6.41 -27.84
C SER A 113 0.78 -5.62 -26.59
N GLY A 114 2.03 -5.13 -26.49
CA GLY A 114 2.45 -4.25 -25.40
C GLY A 114 1.72 -2.89 -25.41
N LYS A 115 1.52 -2.30 -26.60
CA LYS A 115 0.76 -1.05 -26.77
C LYS A 115 -0.71 -1.23 -26.41
N ILE A 116 -1.35 -2.28 -26.92
CA ILE A 116 -2.76 -2.59 -26.66
C ILE A 116 -3.00 -2.84 -25.17
N LYS A 117 -2.15 -3.62 -24.50
CA LYS A 117 -2.24 -3.84 -23.05
C LYS A 117 -2.19 -2.52 -22.28
N ALA A 118 -1.26 -1.62 -22.61
CA ALA A 118 -1.13 -0.34 -21.91
C ALA A 118 -2.37 0.57 -22.09
N THR A 119 -2.95 0.65 -23.29
CA THR A 119 -4.16 1.47 -23.49
C THR A 119 -5.39 0.85 -22.86
N LEU A 120 -5.51 -0.48 -22.86
CA LEU A 120 -6.63 -1.15 -22.19
C LEU A 120 -6.53 -1.03 -20.68
N GLU A 121 -5.33 -1.17 -20.12
CA GLU A 121 -5.08 -0.87 -18.72
C GLU A 121 -5.49 0.57 -18.40
N GLN A 122 -5.11 1.54 -19.24
CA GLN A 122 -5.48 2.94 -19.06
C GLN A 122 -6.99 3.18 -19.22
N TYR A 123 -7.65 2.56 -20.19
CA TYR A 123 -9.09 2.68 -20.45
C TYR A 123 -9.91 2.05 -19.31
N ALA A 124 -9.55 0.84 -18.89
CA ALA A 124 -10.21 0.16 -17.80
C ALA A 124 -9.98 0.89 -16.46
N GLN A 125 -8.80 1.46 -16.25
CA GLN A 125 -8.55 2.37 -15.13
C GLN A 125 -9.51 3.57 -15.18
N GLN A 126 -9.54 4.34 -16.27
CA GLN A 126 -10.38 5.54 -16.38
C GLN A 126 -11.88 5.26 -16.21
N ASN A 127 -12.35 4.11 -16.69
CA ASN A 127 -13.75 3.71 -16.59
C ASN A 127 -14.06 2.88 -15.33
N GLY A 128 -13.08 2.62 -14.45
CA GLY A 128 -13.27 1.83 -13.24
C GLY A 128 -13.57 0.33 -13.49
N ILE A 129 -13.23 -0.17 -14.68
CA ILE A 129 -13.45 -1.55 -15.12
C ILE A 129 -12.38 -2.46 -14.50
N LYS A 130 -12.83 -3.54 -13.87
CA LYS A 130 -11.95 -4.52 -13.18
C LYS A 130 -11.59 -5.74 -14.05
N VAL A 131 -12.36 -6.01 -15.10
CA VAL A 131 -12.18 -7.15 -16.01
C VAL A 131 -12.10 -6.64 -17.45
N ILE A 132 -11.00 -6.93 -18.15
CA ILE A 132 -10.87 -6.61 -19.58
C ILE A 132 -11.49 -7.75 -20.37
N THR A 133 -12.72 -7.53 -20.82
CA THR A 133 -13.45 -8.40 -21.75
C THR A 133 -13.24 -7.96 -23.20
N LEU A 134 -13.72 -8.78 -24.13
CA LEU A 134 -13.67 -8.49 -25.57
C LEU A 134 -14.45 -7.22 -25.95
N GLU A 135 -15.51 -6.90 -25.21
CA GLU A 135 -16.29 -5.66 -25.37
C GLU A 135 -15.45 -4.42 -25.02
N VAL A 136 -14.70 -4.47 -23.92
CA VAL A 136 -13.81 -3.38 -23.47
C VAL A 136 -12.67 -3.16 -24.47
N LEU A 137 -12.22 -4.25 -25.10
CA LEU A 137 -11.27 -4.25 -26.21
C LEU A 137 -11.79 -3.48 -27.43
N ASP A 138 -13.01 -3.79 -27.86
CA ASP A 138 -13.65 -3.14 -29.00
C ASP A 138 -14.00 -1.67 -28.71
N GLU A 139 -14.45 -1.36 -27.49
CA GLU A 139 -14.71 0.00 -27.05
C GLU A 139 -13.43 0.85 -27.02
N ALA A 140 -12.34 0.31 -26.47
CA ALA A 140 -11.05 1.01 -26.45
C ALA A 140 -10.49 1.25 -27.86
N ARG A 141 -10.77 0.34 -28.81
CA ARG A 141 -10.43 0.50 -30.23
C ARG A 141 -11.27 1.58 -30.93
N SER A 142 -12.54 1.70 -30.57
CA SER A 142 -13.48 2.69 -31.13
C SER A 142 -13.32 4.09 -30.51
N SER A 143 -12.73 4.18 -29.32
CA SER A 143 -12.43 5.42 -28.62
C SER A 143 -11.37 6.27 -29.36
N PRO A 144 -11.41 7.62 -29.29
CA PRO A 144 -10.45 8.51 -29.98
C PRO A 144 -8.98 8.37 -29.55
N MET A 145 -8.66 7.48 -28.60
CA MET A 145 -7.30 7.02 -28.29
C MET A 145 -6.86 5.77 -29.09
N GLY A 146 -7.64 5.34 -30.09
CA GLY A 146 -7.43 4.11 -30.84
C GLY A 146 -6.05 3.95 -31.50
N PHE A 147 -5.58 2.71 -31.56
CA PHE A 147 -4.38 2.27 -32.27
C PHE A 147 -4.63 1.95 -33.74
#